data_AF-A0A8S3YUH1-F1
#
_entry.id   AF-A0A8S3YUH1-F1
#
_cell.length_a   1.000
_cell.length_b   1.000
_cell.length_c   1.000
_cell.angle_alpha   90.00
_cell.angle_beta   90.00
_cell.angle_gamma   90.00
#
_symmetry.space_group_name_H-M   'P 1'
#
loop_
_entity.id
_entity.type
_entity.pdbx_description
1 polymer ?
#
loop_
_entity_poly.entity_id
_entity_poly.type
_entity_poly.pdbx_seq_one_letter_code
_entity_poly.pdbx_strand_id
1 'polypeptide(L)' 'GDVIPTVSGGSAVIFNDVEMLKQDSPGSRKRRSPTTPRYDPELQWTDTEERCSVALEGHSR' A
#
# COMPACT_ATOMS: atom_id res chain seq x y z
N GLY A 1 -22.45 5.48 -19.91
CA GLY A 1 -22.75 6.48 -20.95
C GLY A 1 -23.57 5.83 -22.02
N ASP A 2 -24.32 6.62 -22.77
CA ASP A 2 -25.29 6.13 -23.74
C ASP A 2 -24.80 6.38 -25.17
N VAL A 3 -25.15 5.47 -26.08
CA VAL A 3 -24.89 5.63 -27.52
C VAL A 3 -26.21 5.85 -28.22
N ILE A 4 -26.34 6.96 -28.95
CA ILE A 4 -27.56 7.30 -29.66
C ILE A 4 -27.30 7.50 -31.16
N PRO A 5 -28.22 7.10 -32.05
CA PRO A 5 -28.11 7.39 -33.47
C PRO A 5 -28.32 8.88 -33.76
N THR A 6 -27.63 9.42 -34.75
CA THR A 6 -27.83 10.80 -35.25
C THR A 6 -28.62 10.81 -36.55
N VAL A 7 -29.28 11.94 -36.84
CA VAL A 7 -30.11 12.12 -38.05
C VAL A 7 -29.32 12.02 -39.35
N SER A 8 -28.00 12.22 -39.32
CA SER A 8 -27.11 12.08 -40.47
C SER A 8 -26.56 10.66 -40.65
N GLY A 9 -27.06 9.68 -39.89
CA GLY A 9 -26.65 8.28 -39.98
C GLY A 9 -25.38 7.92 -39.20
N GLY A 10 -24.93 8.80 -38.30
CA GLY A 10 -23.81 8.53 -37.38
C GLY A 10 -24.29 8.10 -35.99
N SER A 11 -23.35 8.01 -35.06
CA SER A 11 -23.62 7.76 -33.64
C SER A 11 -23.01 8.86 -32.78
N ALA A 12 -23.71 9.26 -31.73
CA ALA A 12 -23.20 10.14 -30.68
C ALA A 12 -23.06 9.35 -29.37
N VAL A 13 -22.00 9.66 -28.62
CA VAL A 13 -21.73 9.06 -27.30
C VAL A 13 -21.94 10.13 -26.24
N ILE A 14 -22.79 9.83 -25.26
CA ILE A 14 -23.08 10.69 -24.11
C ILE A 14 -22.43 10.06 -22.88
N PHE A 15 -21.55 10.80 -22.20
CA PHE A 15 -21.00 10.37 -20.92
C PHE A 15 -21.96 10.78 -19.80
N ASN A 16 -22.44 9.80 -19.02
CA ASN A 16 -23.39 10.04 -17.92
C ASN A 16 -22.65 10.31 -16.60
N ASP A 17 -21.49 9.68 -16.44
CA ASP A 17 -20.60 9.86 -15.30
C ASP A 17 -19.16 9.52 -15.72
N VAL A 18 -18.20 9.98 -14.92
CA VAL A 18 -16.77 9.69 -15.06
C VAL A 18 -16.22 9.27 -13.70
N GLU A 19 -15.98 7.97 -13.56
CA GLU A 19 -15.33 7.43 -12.37
C GLU A 19 -13.87 7.89 -12.29
N MET A 20 -13.47 8.39 -11.13
CA MET A 20 -12.10 8.80 -10.85
C MET A 20 -11.47 7.87 -9.83
N LEU A 21 -10.41 7.19 -10.21
CA LEU A 21 -9.57 6.44 -9.30
C LEU A 21 -8.46 7.36 -8.78
N LYS A 22 -8.41 7.58 -7.47
CA LYS A 22 -7.34 8.31 -6.80
C LYS A 22 -6.57 7.37 -5.89
N GLN A 23 -5.25 7.39 -6.01
CA GLN A 23 -4.35 6.70 -5.09
C GLN A 23 -3.93 7.68 -4.00
N ASP A 24 -4.27 7.38 -2.76
CA ASP A 24 -3.73 8.08 -1.60
C ASP A 24 -2.55 7.29 -1.03
N SER A 25 -1.55 8.01 -0.53
CA SER A 25 -0.44 7.36 0.17
C SER A 25 -0.97 6.69 1.44
N PRO A 26 -0.46 5.50 1.81
CA PRO A 26 -0.75 4.95 3.13
C PRO A 26 -0.30 5.99 4.16
N GLY A 27 -1.22 6.36 5.08
CA GLY A 27 -1.10 7.56 5.92
C GLY A 27 0.23 7.69 6.66
N SER A 28 0.45 8.84 7.31
CA SER A 28 1.65 9.13 8.13
C SER A 28 1.73 8.18 9.33
N ARG A 29 2.10 6.92 9.09
CA ARG A 29 2.61 6.04 10.11
C ARG A 29 3.95 6.64 10.47
N LYS A 30 4.02 7.36 11.60
CA LYS A 30 5.29 7.71 12.22
C LYS A 30 6.16 6.47 12.13
N ARG A 31 7.28 6.59 11.41
CA ARG A 31 8.30 5.55 11.34
C ARG A 31 8.51 5.12 12.79
N ARG A 32 8.12 3.88 13.15
CA ARG A 32 8.62 3.27 14.36
C ARG A 32 10.09 3.05 14.04
N SER A 33 10.92 4.08 14.27
CA SER A 33 12.34 3.85 14.39
C SER A 33 12.48 2.69 15.35
N PRO A 34 13.31 1.68 15.08
CA PRO A 34 13.74 0.80 16.13
C PRO A 34 14.17 1.73 17.26
N THR A 35 13.52 1.65 18.41
CA THR A 35 14.18 2.16 19.61
C THR A 35 15.43 1.31 19.63
N THR A 36 16.57 1.87 19.26
CA THR A 36 17.85 1.19 19.42
C THR A 36 17.81 0.65 20.83
N PRO A 37 17.85 -0.68 21.05
CA PRO A 37 17.94 -1.19 22.41
C PRO A 37 19.12 -0.43 23.01
N ARG A 38 18.87 0.26 24.13
CA ARG A 38 19.97 0.93 24.84
C ARG A 38 21.03 -0.14 24.99
N TYR A 39 22.26 0.16 24.57
CA TYR A 39 23.37 -0.77 24.69
C TYR A 39 23.44 -1.18 26.15
N ASP A 40 23.00 -2.40 26.42
CA ASP A 40 23.10 -3.05 27.71
C ASP A 40 24.23 -4.07 27.57
N PRO A 41 25.39 -3.82 28.17
CA PRO A 41 26.51 -4.74 28.10
C PRO A 41 26.17 -6.13 28.68
N GLU A 42 25.12 -6.28 29.49
CA GLU A 42 24.64 -7.59 29.97
C GLU A 42 23.86 -8.38 28.91
N LEU A 43 23.30 -7.72 27.89
CA LEU A 43 22.60 -8.38 26.78
C LEU A 43 23.56 -8.95 25.72
N GLN A 44 24.87 -8.73 25.82
CA GLN A 44 25.84 -9.26 24.85
C GLN A 44 25.84 -10.81 24.78
N TRP A 45 25.33 -11.47 25.83
CA TRP A 45 25.28 -12.93 25.95
C TRP A 45 23.99 -13.59 25.43
N THR A 46 22.98 -12.85 24.96
CA THR A 46 21.79 -13.50 24.39
C THR A 46 22.10 -14.10 23.01
N ASP A 47 21.80 -15.39 22.87
CA ASP A 47 22.12 -16.25 21.73
C ASP A 47 21.67 -15.63 20.40
N THR A 48 22.49 -15.80 19.36
CA THR A 48 22.25 -15.24 18.02
C THR A 48 21.01 -15.85 17.39
N GLU A 49 20.70 -17.10 17.72
CA GLU A 49 19.49 -17.82 17.30
C GLU A 49 18.21 -17.13 17.79
N GLU A 50 18.19 -16.64 19.03
CA GLU A 50 17.02 -15.95 19.60
C GLU A 50 16.74 -14.61 18.91
N ARG A 51 17.79 -13.89 18.51
CA ARG A 51 17.69 -12.61 17.77
C ARG A 51 17.21 -12.77 16.34
N CYS A 52 17.45 -13.92 15.72
CA CYS A 52 17.08 -14.23 14.34
C CYS A 52 15.72 -14.94 14.22
N SER A 53 15.04 -15.21 15.34
CA SER A 53 13.79 -15.98 15.38
C SER A 53 12.57 -15.28 14.76
N VAL A 54 12.67 -13.99 14.38
CA VAL A 54 11.56 -13.26 13.76
C VAL A 54 11.60 -13.42 12.23
N ALA A 55 10.82 -14.36 11.72
CA ALA A 55 10.52 -14.44 10.29
C ALA A 55 9.47 -13.37 9.92
N LEU A 56 9.79 -12.52 8.95
CA LEU A 56 8.79 -11.62 8.35
C LEU A 56 7.90 -12.44 7.41
N GLU A 57 6.63 -12.59 7.75
CA GLU A 57 5.63 -13.18 6.86
C GLU A 57 5.45 -12.27 5.63
N GLY A 58 5.93 -12.73 4.48
CA GLY A 58 5.75 -12.06 3.21
C GLY A 58 4.36 -12.33 2.67
N HIS A 59 3.48 -11.33 2.69
CA HIS A 59 2.20 -11.42 1.99
C HIS A 59 2.44 -11.56 0.47
N SER A 60 1.89 -12.63 -0.11
CA SER A 60 1.84 -12.84 -1.55
C SER A 60 1.03 -11.72 -2.22
N ARG A 61 1.54 -11.22 -3.35
CA ARG A 61 0.85 -10.31 -4.26
C ARG A 61 -0.46 -10.88 -4.77
#